data_AF-A0AA36N2P7-F1
#
_entry.id   AF-A0AA36N2P7-F1
#
_cell.length_a   1.000
_cell.length_b   1.000
_cell.length_c   1.000
_cell.angle_alpha   90.00
_cell.angle_beta   90.00
_cell.angle_gamma   90.00
#
_symmetry.space_group_name_H-M   'P 1'
#
loop_
_entity.id
_entity.type
_entity.pdbx_description
1 polymer ?
#
loop_
_entity_poly.entity_id
_entity_poly.type
_entity_poly.pdbx_seq_one_letter_code
_entity_poly.pdbx_strand_id
1 'polypeptide(L)'
;MPWRPFFFDRAMASSDLPLDELTRESARMGSFLLAVSHVQTLSYEYMWNGQMKQGKKLVVTFVSPSPRLYCLGSAKMQKGNETELKKLEEQFQIASTWRFFELLFADDKPQYIAAPIKLVLDLRRSKKVRVLDAKDFKQHVPEPATTIAEVVGLHTAARIDVIGLCSEMSEPRHQVVDGSSAISDSDKKAELCLSAFFVATSTSVEPSELTQLRSAIAGKKPLALMGLNVKLGDNRSLEVTTARDFYCFVAQGAKAEEMAPTCESKDYLSEPAHQSTVALIDTLLNAGAISDPKLVQVNFVTITRPAKEQKVLTNDGDRLWIIAKMADCTGAITLALRERAVLSLANVPDKEQFLDLLKEDGIQFPLMSSARIVLKDAQGIIVEAEEQSFTLQPTMAMSELSSYVQSITRRADATLPSTLKALTASAHYRVLVASGEVMQPCERALVLLKSTKRTHQTPLGDGFRLTTPGVQCGLEETEMATYEAVGTATNATLKDFVLDPPKTGERVMHALGLVVGVDVKTGKLLLEQIQPVRPEDVTHARDLLSRLIAWSATWAIESRKHSSGGGTKRAASEVPSATRTCRRLSACPTDAPFPY
;
A
#
# COMPACT_ATOMS: atom_id res chain seq x y z
N MET A 1 53.17 -58.84 21.51
CA MET A 1 52.38 -57.68 21.07
C MET A 1 51.10 -58.18 20.43
N PRO A 2 49.92 -57.95 21.03
CA PRO A 2 48.65 -58.14 20.33
C PRO A 2 47.91 -56.82 20.12
N TRP A 3 47.54 -56.61 18.86
CA TRP A 3 46.35 -55.94 18.32
C TRP A 3 45.44 -55.19 19.31
N ARG A 4 45.45 -53.86 19.22
CA ARG A 4 44.34 -53.01 19.67
C ARG A 4 43.34 -52.88 18.51
N PRO A 5 42.04 -53.14 18.72
CA PRO A 5 41.05 -52.86 17.70
C PRO A 5 40.87 -51.34 17.60
N PHE A 6 41.04 -50.82 16.38
CA PHE A 6 40.58 -49.50 15.98
C PHE A 6 39.09 -49.40 16.29
N PHE A 7 38.72 -48.62 17.32
CA PHE A 7 37.37 -48.08 17.39
C PHE A 7 37.24 -47.11 16.22
N PHE A 8 36.52 -47.54 15.18
CA PHE A 8 36.11 -46.71 14.08
C PHE A 8 35.40 -45.47 14.65
N ASP A 9 36.03 -44.32 14.46
CA ASP A 9 35.39 -43.02 14.51
C ASP A 9 34.38 -43.00 13.36
N ARG A 10 33.14 -43.42 13.65
CA ARG A 10 32.05 -43.41 12.69
C ARG A 10 31.55 -41.98 12.55
N ALA A 11 32.40 -41.09 12.04
CA ALA A 11 31.98 -39.88 11.38
C ALA A 11 31.18 -40.33 10.16
N MET A 12 29.86 -40.48 10.31
CA MET A 12 28.97 -40.66 9.18
C MET A 12 29.10 -39.40 8.31
N ALA A 13 29.82 -39.54 7.20
CA ALA A 13 29.79 -38.63 6.07
C ALA A 13 28.43 -38.77 5.34
N SER A 14 27.33 -38.50 6.04
CA SER A 14 26.03 -38.25 5.43
C SER A 14 25.74 -36.77 5.58
N SER A 15 25.45 -36.09 4.48
CA SER A 15 24.84 -34.76 4.50
C SER A 15 23.67 -34.73 5.49
N ASP A 16 23.59 -33.69 6.32
CA ASP A 16 22.45 -33.51 7.22
C ASP A 16 21.15 -33.48 6.39
N LEU A 17 20.16 -34.26 6.81
CA LEU A 17 18.85 -34.30 6.16
C LEU A 17 18.06 -33.02 6.49
N PRO A 18 17.23 -32.53 5.56
CA PRO A 18 16.33 -31.44 5.85
C PRO A 18 15.25 -31.89 6.85
N LEU A 19 14.73 -30.95 7.64
CA LEU A 19 13.88 -31.29 8.78
C LEU A 19 12.47 -31.78 8.36
N ASP A 20 12.00 -31.45 7.16
CA ASP A 20 10.76 -31.96 6.58
C ASP A 20 10.83 -33.46 6.21
N GLU A 21 12.03 -34.01 6.07
CA GLU A 21 12.24 -35.46 5.92
C GLU A 21 12.26 -36.21 7.26
N LEU A 22 12.05 -35.53 8.40
CA LEU A 22 12.03 -36.18 9.72
C LEU A 22 10.78 -37.04 9.91
N THR A 23 10.99 -38.36 9.84
CA THR A 23 10.01 -39.41 10.10
C THR A 23 10.53 -40.30 11.22
N ARG A 24 9.73 -41.28 11.69
CA ARG A 24 10.20 -42.23 12.72
C ARG A 24 11.32 -43.13 12.19
N GLU A 25 11.36 -43.34 10.88
CA GLU A 25 12.33 -44.14 10.15
C GLU A 25 13.62 -43.35 9.92
N SER A 26 13.53 -42.15 9.33
CA SER A 26 14.70 -41.31 9.05
C SER A 26 15.39 -40.83 10.33
N ALA A 27 14.64 -40.66 11.43
CA ALA A 27 15.17 -40.38 12.77
C ALA A 27 16.29 -41.32 13.23
N ARG A 28 16.27 -42.59 12.81
CA ARG A 28 17.26 -43.59 13.19
C ARG A 28 18.49 -43.61 12.28
N MET A 29 18.36 -43.06 11.07
CA MET A 29 19.32 -43.24 9.98
C MET A 29 20.03 -41.95 9.59
N GLY A 30 19.36 -40.81 9.73
CA GLY A 30 19.87 -39.50 9.35
C GLY A 30 20.35 -38.66 10.51
N SER A 31 21.05 -37.58 10.16
CA SER A 31 21.41 -36.49 11.06
C SER A 31 20.67 -35.21 10.68
N PHE A 32 20.32 -34.40 11.68
CA PHE A 32 19.55 -33.17 11.52
C PHE A 32 20.28 -32.03 12.22
N LEU A 33 20.56 -30.95 11.48
CA LEU A 33 21.20 -29.76 12.01
C LEU A 33 20.12 -28.78 12.52
N LEU A 34 20.18 -28.44 13.80
CA LEU A 34 19.16 -27.66 14.48
C LEU A 34 19.77 -26.58 15.37
N ALA A 35 19.21 -25.38 15.35
CA ALA A 35 19.57 -24.29 16.25
C ALA A 35 18.52 -24.12 17.35
N VAL A 36 18.96 -23.83 18.57
CA VAL A 36 18.10 -23.53 19.70
C VAL A 36 17.50 -22.13 19.52
N SER A 37 16.17 -22.04 19.45
CA SER A 37 15.47 -20.76 19.35
C SER A 37 14.95 -20.27 20.70
N HIS A 38 14.31 -21.15 21.46
CA HIS A 38 13.70 -20.81 22.74
C HIS A 38 13.80 -21.97 23.72
N VAL A 39 13.92 -21.67 25.00
CA VAL A 39 14.07 -22.65 26.09
C VAL A 39 13.19 -22.22 27.25
N GLN A 40 12.39 -23.14 27.77
CA GLN A 40 11.49 -22.87 28.88
C GLN A 40 11.27 -24.11 29.75
N THR A 41 11.23 -23.91 31.06
CA THR A 41 10.85 -24.94 32.03
C THR A 41 9.43 -24.69 32.57
N LEU A 42 8.52 -25.62 32.31
CA LEU A 42 7.13 -25.57 32.74
C LEU A 42 6.94 -26.35 34.04
N SER A 43 6.27 -25.75 35.02
CA SER A 43 5.82 -26.45 36.23
C SER A 43 4.36 -26.87 36.09
N TYR A 44 4.04 -28.10 36.49
CA TYR A 44 2.68 -28.65 36.46
C TYR A 44 2.44 -29.57 37.64
N GLU A 45 1.18 -29.73 38.00
CA GLU A 45 0.75 -30.67 39.04
C GLU A 45 0.01 -31.82 38.36
N TYR A 46 0.23 -33.03 38.86
CA TYR A 46 -0.44 -34.23 38.36
C TYR A 46 -0.75 -35.18 39.52
N MET A 47 -1.86 -35.90 39.40
CA MET A 47 -2.20 -36.95 40.36
C MET A 47 -1.45 -38.24 40.01
N TRP A 48 -0.78 -38.82 41.00
CA TRP A 48 -0.17 -40.14 40.91
C TRP A 48 -0.49 -40.93 42.17
N ASN A 49 -1.14 -42.09 42.04
CA ASN A 49 -1.62 -42.91 43.15
C ASN A 49 -2.44 -42.11 44.18
N GLY A 50 -3.32 -41.21 43.72
CA GLY A 50 -4.18 -40.39 44.58
C GLY A 50 -3.47 -39.24 45.31
N GLN A 51 -2.17 -39.03 45.10
CA GLN A 51 -1.42 -37.91 45.65
C GLN A 51 -1.10 -36.88 44.55
N MET A 52 -1.29 -35.59 44.87
CA MET A 52 -0.83 -34.49 44.03
C MET A 52 0.69 -34.42 44.06
N LYS A 53 1.32 -34.57 42.90
CA LYS A 53 2.77 -34.44 42.71
C LYS A 53 3.07 -33.26 41.82
N GLN A 54 4.18 -32.60 42.11
CA GLN A 54 4.72 -31.55 41.26
C GLN A 54 5.68 -32.15 40.23
N GLY A 55 5.50 -31.73 38.98
CA GLY A 55 6.31 -32.07 37.83
C GLY A 55 6.92 -30.82 37.21
N LYS A 56 8.09 -30.98 36.58
CA LYS A 56 8.66 -29.98 35.69
C LYS A 56 8.89 -30.58 34.30
N LYS A 57 8.70 -29.82 33.23
CA LYS A 57 8.98 -30.22 31.84
C LYS A 57 9.80 -29.12 31.19
N LEU A 58 11.03 -29.44 30.81
CA LEU A 58 11.83 -28.60 29.91
C LEU A 58 11.28 -28.76 28.50
N VAL A 59 11.05 -27.65 27.82
CA VAL A 59 10.66 -27.56 26.42
C VAL A 59 11.67 -26.67 25.71
N VAL A 60 12.16 -27.14 24.57
CA VAL A 60 13.10 -26.41 23.72
C VAL A 60 12.55 -26.34 22.31
N THR A 61 12.48 -25.15 21.74
CA THR A 61 12.13 -24.96 20.32
C THR A 61 13.40 -24.98 19.49
N PHE A 62 13.45 -25.88 18.51
CA PHE A 62 14.56 -26.00 17.57
C PHE A 62 14.13 -25.57 16.18
N VAL A 63 14.91 -24.70 15.55
CA VAL A 63 14.72 -24.26 14.17
C VAL A 63 15.75 -24.93 13.27
N SER A 64 15.37 -25.28 12.04
CA SER A 64 16.30 -25.77 11.01
C SER A 64 16.92 -24.60 10.24
N PRO A 65 17.87 -24.83 9.31
CA PRO A 65 18.35 -23.79 8.39
C PRO A 65 17.22 -23.08 7.61
N SER A 66 16.09 -23.79 7.39
CA SER A 66 14.85 -23.19 6.92
C SER A 66 13.98 -22.76 8.11
N PRO A 67 13.74 -21.46 8.34
CA PRO A 67 13.03 -20.97 9.52
C PRO A 67 11.56 -21.39 9.60
N ARG A 68 10.97 -21.79 8.46
CA ARG A 68 9.60 -22.34 8.41
C ARG A 68 9.51 -23.77 8.93
N LEU A 69 10.65 -24.47 9.01
CA LEU A 69 10.73 -25.83 9.52
C LEU A 69 11.40 -25.81 10.90
N TYR A 70 10.61 -26.12 11.91
CA TYR A 70 11.03 -26.18 13.30
C TYR A 70 10.29 -27.29 14.04
N CYS A 71 10.86 -27.75 15.15
CA CYS A 71 10.32 -28.82 15.98
C CYS A 71 10.53 -28.52 17.46
N LEU A 72 9.87 -29.31 18.32
CA LEU A 72 10.03 -29.21 19.77
C LEU A 72 10.91 -30.35 20.28
N GLY A 73 11.70 -30.08 21.31
CA GLY A 73 12.29 -31.09 22.17
C GLY A 73 11.76 -30.96 23.58
N SER A 74 11.66 -32.08 24.30
CA SER A 74 11.25 -32.05 25.69
C SER A 74 11.98 -33.04 26.59
N ALA A 75 12.02 -32.71 27.88
CA ALA A 75 12.48 -33.57 28.96
C ALA A 75 11.63 -33.34 30.21
N LYS A 76 11.00 -34.40 30.74
CA LYS A 76 10.21 -34.36 31.98
C LYS A 76 11.10 -34.63 33.20
N MET A 77 10.89 -33.97 34.33
CA MET A 77 11.59 -34.25 35.59
C MET A 77 11.40 -35.71 35.99
N GLN A 78 12.48 -36.39 36.38
CA GLN A 78 12.45 -37.78 36.83
C GLN A 78 12.71 -37.87 38.32
N LYS A 79 11.86 -38.61 39.05
CA LYS A 79 12.03 -38.91 40.49
C LYS A 79 12.31 -37.67 41.38
N GLY A 80 11.77 -36.51 41.01
CA GLY A 80 11.98 -35.25 41.76
C GLY A 80 13.37 -34.62 41.60
N ASN A 81 14.23 -35.12 40.70
CA ASN A 81 15.56 -34.56 40.48
C ASN A 81 15.49 -33.31 39.58
N GLU A 82 15.35 -32.15 40.21
CA GLU A 82 15.34 -30.85 39.52
C GLU A 82 16.73 -30.44 39.01
N THR A 83 17.80 -30.86 39.70
CA THR A 83 19.18 -30.48 39.38
C THR A 83 19.62 -31.01 38.02
N GLU A 84 19.22 -32.23 37.66
CA GLU A 84 19.50 -32.78 36.32
C GLU A 84 18.77 -32.00 35.22
N LEU A 85 17.51 -31.65 35.46
CA LEU A 85 16.71 -30.90 34.49
C LEU A 85 17.30 -29.49 34.25
N LYS A 86 17.76 -28.83 35.32
CA LYS A 86 18.47 -27.54 35.22
C LYS A 86 19.78 -27.63 34.44
N LYS A 87 20.58 -28.68 34.67
CA LYS A 87 21.81 -28.90 33.88
C LYS A 87 21.51 -29.11 32.39
N LEU A 88 20.41 -29.80 32.08
CA LEU A 88 19.96 -30.00 30.71
C LEU A 88 19.46 -28.69 30.09
N GLU A 89 18.77 -27.85 30.86
CA GLU A 89 18.36 -26.50 30.45
C GLU A 89 19.59 -25.61 30.14
N GLU A 90 20.57 -25.57 31.04
CA GLU A 90 21.83 -24.82 30.89
C GLU A 90 22.66 -25.29 29.68
N GLN A 91 22.50 -26.55 29.26
CA GLN A 91 23.18 -27.09 28.07
C GLN A 91 22.69 -26.40 26.79
N PHE A 92 21.41 -26.04 26.71
CA PHE A 92 20.79 -25.46 25.51
C PHE A 92 20.78 -23.93 25.59
N GLN A 93 21.83 -23.31 25.09
CA GLN A 93 21.89 -21.86 24.97
C GLN A 93 21.15 -21.40 23.71
N ILE A 94 20.41 -20.30 23.77
CA ILE A 94 19.77 -19.69 22.59
C ILE A 94 20.83 -19.42 21.51
N ALA A 95 20.47 -19.67 20.25
CA ALA A 95 21.33 -19.64 19.06
C ALA A 95 22.46 -20.69 19.02
N SER A 96 22.60 -21.56 20.02
CA SER A 96 23.52 -22.70 19.91
C SER A 96 23.04 -23.71 18.89
N THR A 97 23.95 -24.26 18.09
CA THR A 97 23.65 -25.24 17.04
C THR A 97 24.05 -26.65 17.46
N TRP A 98 23.20 -27.61 17.11
CA TRP A 98 23.31 -29.01 17.49
C TRP A 98 23.03 -29.91 16.29
N ARG A 99 23.86 -30.94 16.14
CA ARG A 99 23.57 -32.04 15.25
C ARG A 99 22.93 -33.16 16.05
N PHE A 100 21.72 -33.51 15.66
CA PHE A 100 20.92 -34.58 16.25
C PHE A 100 20.97 -35.82 15.35
N PHE A 101 21.11 -37.00 15.93
CA PHE A 101 21.11 -38.27 15.22
C PHE A 101 20.65 -39.39 16.15
N GLU A 102 20.22 -40.53 15.61
CA GLU A 102 19.57 -41.58 16.40
C GLU A 102 18.47 -41.01 17.32
N LEU A 103 17.56 -40.26 16.70
CA LEU A 103 16.52 -39.51 17.39
C LEU A 103 15.48 -40.43 18.01
N LEU A 104 15.09 -40.11 19.24
CA LEU A 104 13.99 -40.73 19.95
C LEU A 104 12.97 -39.66 20.30
N PHE A 105 11.70 -40.04 20.33
CA PHE A 105 10.59 -39.11 20.50
C PHE A 105 9.92 -39.24 21.85
N ALA A 106 9.46 -38.12 22.38
CA ALA A 106 8.55 -38.07 23.51
C ALA A 106 7.13 -38.46 23.07
N ASP A 107 6.36 -39.02 23.99
CA ASP A 107 4.97 -39.42 23.77
C ASP A 107 4.01 -38.23 24.02
N ASP A 108 4.08 -37.25 23.13
CA ASP A 108 3.18 -36.09 23.10
C ASP A 108 2.17 -36.26 21.95
N LYS A 109 0.90 -35.93 22.17
CA LYS A 109 -0.15 -36.07 21.13
C LYS A 109 0.00 -34.97 20.08
N PRO A 110 -0.14 -35.28 18.77
CA PRO A 110 0.00 -34.29 17.68
C PRO A 110 -0.82 -33.02 17.84
N GLN A 111 -2.06 -33.14 18.34
CA GLN A 111 -2.97 -32.01 18.57
C GLN A 111 -2.45 -30.96 19.59
N TYR A 112 -1.47 -31.32 20.43
CA TYR A 112 -0.85 -30.42 21.40
C TYR A 112 0.52 -29.89 20.93
N ILE A 113 0.94 -30.19 19.70
CA ILE A 113 2.22 -29.74 19.14
C ILE A 113 1.91 -28.64 18.13
N ALA A 114 2.36 -27.41 18.43
CA ALA A 114 2.13 -26.25 17.56
C ALA A 114 3.00 -26.31 16.30
N ALA A 115 4.27 -26.69 16.48
CA ALA A 115 5.28 -26.78 15.42
C ALA A 115 4.81 -27.59 14.20
N PRO A 116 5.31 -27.28 12.99
CA PRO A 116 4.95 -28.00 11.76
C PRO A 116 5.34 -29.47 11.84
N ILE A 117 6.47 -29.76 12.48
CA ILE A 117 6.91 -31.12 12.75
C ILE A 117 6.19 -31.65 14.00
N LYS A 118 5.24 -32.57 13.80
CA LYS A 118 4.40 -33.16 14.86
C LYS A 118 5.11 -34.28 15.66
N LEU A 119 6.44 -34.24 15.72
CA LEU A 119 7.28 -35.17 16.47
C LEU A 119 8.12 -34.37 17.48
N VAL A 120 7.99 -34.69 18.77
CA VAL A 120 8.77 -34.02 19.84
C VAL A 120 9.99 -34.85 20.17
N LEU A 121 11.18 -34.26 20.07
CA LEU A 121 12.44 -34.92 20.41
C LEU A 121 12.53 -35.19 21.92
N ASP A 122 12.87 -36.41 22.31
CA ASP A 122 13.26 -36.71 23.68
C ASP A 122 14.71 -36.25 23.87
N LEU A 123 14.89 -35.16 24.61
CA LEU A 123 16.18 -34.51 24.79
C LEU A 123 17.20 -35.37 25.54
N ARG A 124 16.74 -36.37 26.31
CA ARG A 124 17.64 -37.27 27.05
C ARG A 124 18.06 -38.46 26.23
N ARG A 125 17.12 -39.03 25.48
CA ARG A 125 17.33 -40.29 24.79
C ARG A 125 17.93 -40.10 23.39
N SER A 126 17.70 -38.95 22.77
CA SER A 126 18.28 -38.64 21.45
C SER A 126 19.78 -38.33 21.57
N LYS A 127 20.58 -38.84 20.63
CA LYS A 127 21.99 -38.45 20.55
C LYS A 127 22.10 -37.07 19.91
N LYS A 128 23.03 -36.27 20.45
CA LYS A 128 23.24 -34.89 20.04
C LYS A 128 24.70 -34.48 20.29
N VAL A 129 25.25 -33.69 19.38
CA VAL A 129 26.58 -33.09 19.50
C VAL A 129 26.46 -31.61 19.16
N ARG A 130 27.08 -30.74 19.97
CA ARG A 130 27.12 -29.30 19.69
C ARG A 130 28.02 -29.06 18.48
N VAL A 131 27.57 -28.22 17.55
CA VAL A 131 28.32 -27.83 16.35
C VAL A 131 28.78 -26.39 16.54
N LEU A 132 30.07 -26.16 16.32
CA LEU A 132 30.66 -24.81 16.28
C LEU A 132 30.60 -24.29 14.84
N ASP A 133 30.28 -23.01 14.66
CA ASP A 133 30.34 -22.29 13.38
C ASP A 133 29.41 -22.80 12.25
N ALA A 134 28.18 -23.16 12.57
CA ALA A 134 27.17 -23.48 11.54
C ALA A 134 26.71 -22.20 10.81
N LYS A 135 27.26 -21.96 9.61
CA LYS A 135 26.92 -20.81 8.75
C LYS A 135 25.59 -20.97 7.99
N ASP A 136 24.95 -22.14 8.12
CA ASP A 136 23.76 -22.50 7.34
C ASP A 136 22.48 -21.79 7.81
N PHE A 137 22.48 -21.19 9.00
CA PHE A 137 21.32 -20.52 9.58
C PHE A 137 21.27 -19.04 9.20
N LYS A 138 20.24 -18.64 8.45
CA LYS A 138 19.94 -17.22 8.18
C LYS A 138 19.36 -16.50 9.40
N GLN A 139 18.62 -17.22 10.23
CA GLN A 139 18.05 -16.74 11.48
C GLN A 139 17.87 -17.91 12.46
N HIS A 140 17.82 -17.60 13.76
CA HIS A 140 17.66 -18.58 14.84
C HIS A 140 16.25 -18.57 15.46
N VAL A 141 15.28 -17.99 14.76
CA VAL A 141 13.89 -17.91 15.20
C VAL A 141 12.93 -18.52 14.16
N PRO A 142 11.88 -19.23 14.61
CA PRO A 142 10.83 -19.76 13.73
C PRO A 142 10.13 -18.69 12.92
N GLU A 143 9.69 -19.07 11.71
CA GLU A 143 8.76 -18.30 10.87
C GLU A 143 7.48 -19.15 10.65
N PRO A 144 6.49 -19.12 11.57
CA PRO A 144 5.28 -19.91 11.43
C PRO A 144 4.56 -19.69 10.10
N ALA A 145 4.34 -20.77 9.36
CA ALA A 145 3.69 -20.74 8.04
C ALA A 145 2.17 -20.51 8.13
N THR A 146 1.53 -20.95 9.22
CA THR A 146 0.08 -20.86 9.44
C THR A 146 -0.45 -19.45 9.20
N THR A 147 -1.56 -19.34 8.48
CA THR A 147 -2.25 -18.06 8.25
C THR A 147 -3.46 -17.92 9.18
N ILE A 148 -3.89 -16.69 9.45
CA ILE A 148 -5.10 -16.47 10.27
C ILE A 148 -6.33 -17.10 9.61
N ALA A 149 -6.42 -17.08 8.27
CA ALA A 149 -7.52 -17.69 7.53
C ALA A 149 -7.60 -19.21 7.78
N GLU A 150 -6.46 -19.91 7.79
CA GLU A 150 -6.42 -21.34 8.12
C GLU A 150 -6.89 -21.61 9.55
N VAL A 151 -6.54 -20.73 10.50
CA VAL A 151 -6.93 -20.84 11.91
C VAL A 151 -8.44 -20.67 12.08
N VAL A 152 -9.04 -19.70 11.38
CA VAL A 152 -10.48 -19.47 11.38
C VAL A 152 -11.24 -20.67 10.80
N GLY A 153 -10.65 -21.37 9.83
CA GLY A 153 -11.21 -22.59 9.25
C GLY A 153 -11.09 -23.86 10.11
N LEU A 154 -10.48 -23.80 11.31
CA LEU A 154 -10.31 -24.99 12.15
C LEU A 154 -11.63 -25.40 12.83
N HIS A 155 -11.99 -26.68 12.66
CA HIS A 155 -13.18 -27.27 13.27
C HIS A 155 -12.88 -28.18 14.48
N THR A 156 -11.60 -28.37 14.78
CA THR A 156 -11.13 -29.26 15.86
C THR A 156 -10.12 -28.53 16.74
N ALA A 157 -10.05 -28.93 18.02
CA ALA A 157 -9.06 -28.38 18.92
C ALA A 157 -7.64 -28.64 18.42
N ALA A 158 -6.81 -27.60 18.38
CA ALA A 158 -5.45 -27.67 17.86
C ALA A 158 -4.53 -26.70 18.59
N ARG A 159 -3.24 -27.05 18.61
CA ARG A 159 -2.14 -26.17 19.00
C ARG A 159 -1.56 -25.54 17.73
N ILE A 160 -1.38 -24.23 17.72
CA ILE A 160 -0.88 -23.50 16.54
C ILE A 160 0.15 -22.44 16.92
N ASP A 161 0.96 -22.08 15.94
CA ASP A 161 1.82 -20.91 15.95
C ASP A 161 1.44 -20.03 14.76
N VAL A 162 1.45 -18.71 14.94
CA VAL A 162 1.06 -17.74 13.91
C VAL A 162 1.99 -16.53 13.89
N ILE A 163 2.03 -15.85 12.74
CA ILE A 163 2.59 -14.50 12.64
C ILE A 163 1.44 -13.55 12.33
N GLY A 164 1.39 -12.41 13.02
CA GLY A 164 0.33 -11.42 12.88
C GLY A 164 0.81 -9.99 13.16
N LEU A 165 0.09 -9.01 12.59
CA LEU A 165 0.12 -7.64 13.10
C LEU A 165 -0.92 -7.53 14.22
N CYS A 166 -0.50 -7.03 15.37
CA CYS A 166 -1.43 -6.75 16.47
C CYS A 166 -1.99 -5.33 16.28
N SER A 167 -3.31 -5.21 16.07
CA SER A 167 -4.02 -3.95 15.86
C SER A 167 -4.27 -3.21 17.17
N GLU A 168 -4.80 -3.92 18.15
CA GLU A 168 -5.21 -3.36 19.44
C GLU A 168 -5.00 -4.38 20.58
N MET A 169 -4.88 -3.86 21.79
CA MET A 169 -4.82 -4.67 23.01
C MET A 169 -5.67 -4.00 24.09
N SER A 170 -6.60 -4.75 24.67
CA SER A 170 -7.41 -4.27 25.80
C SER A 170 -6.57 -4.13 27.07
N GLU A 171 -6.99 -3.24 27.98
CA GLU A 171 -6.39 -3.14 29.30
C GLU A 171 -6.37 -4.50 30.05
N PRO A 172 -5.28 -4.86 30.75
CA PRO A 172 -5.21 -6.08 31.54
C PRO A 172 -6.36 -6.13 32.56
N ARG A 173 -7.19 -7.17 32.47
CA ARG A 173 -8.28 -7.40 33.42
C ARG A 173 -7.81 -8.36 34.51
N HIS A 174 -7.93 -7.94 35.77
CA HIS A 174 -7.83 -8.85 36.91
C HIS A 174 -9.19 -9.53 37.10
N GLN A 175 -9.39 -10.71 36.50
CA GLN A 175 -10.67 -11.39 36.55
C GLN A 175 -10.51 -12.90 36.76
N VAL A 176 -11.38 -13.45 37.63
CA VAL A 176 -11.77 -14.87 37.59
C VAL A 176 -12.76 -15.02 36.44
N VAL A 177 -12.48 -15.97 35.55
CA VAL A 177 -13.05 -16.12 34.20
C VAL A 177 -14.58 -16.31 34.20
N ASP A 178 -15.30 -15.54 33.38
CA ASP A 178 -16.41 -16.06 32.56
C ASP A 178 -16.82 -15.10 31.41
N GLY A 179 -16.87 -15.64 30.17
CA GLY A 179 -17.52 -15.11 28.95
C GLY A 179 -16.99 -13.80 28.32
N SER A 180 -16.97 -13.56 27.00
CA SER A 180 -17.42 -14.30 25.81
C SER A 180 -17.02 -13.52 24.52
N SER A 181 -16.86 -14.28 23.42
CA SER A 181 -17.02 -14.09 21.95
C SER A 181 -16.97 -12.71 21.21
N ALA A 182 -16.34 -12.69 20.01
CA ALA A 182 -17.01 -12.45 18.70
C ALA A 182 -16.02 -12.53 17.49
N ILE A 183 -16.56 -12.91 16.33
CA ILE A 183 -15.94 -13.02 14.98
C ILE A 183 -16.46 -11.84 14.12
N SER A 184 -15.67 -11.33 13.16
CA SER A 184 -16.26 -10.73 11.95
C SER A 184 -15.55 -11.23 10.68
N ASP A 185 -16.35 -11.84 9.80
CA ASP A 185 -16.03 -12.17 8.43
C ASP A 185 -16.27 -10.92 7.55
N SER A 186 -15.25 -10.49 6.79
CA SER A 186 -15.45 -9.70 5.58
C SER A 186 -14.23 -9.86 4.67
N ASP A 187 -14.50 -10.00 3.37
CA ASP A 187 -13.53 -10.27 2.33
C ASP A 187 -12.30 -9.33 2.40
N LYS A 188 -11.15 -9.92 2.79
CA LYS A 188 -9.74 -9.50 2.59
C LYS A 188 -8.85 -9.12 3.78
N LYS A 189 -9.25 -9.26 5.05
CA LYS A 189 -8.30 -9.47 6.17
C LYS A 189 -8.97 -10.29 7.29
N ALA A 190 -8.49 -11.51 7.55
CA ALA A 190 -8.98 -12.31 8.67
C ALA A 190 -8.39 -11.76 9.98
N GLU A 191 -9.25 -11.32 10.91
CA GLU A 191 -8.87 -10.86 12.24
C GLU A 191 -9.00 -12.01 13.26
N LEU A 192 -8.10 -12.04 14.25
CA LEU A 192 -8.09 -13.06 15.31
C LEU A 192 -8.04 -12.41 16.68
N CYS A 193 -9.07 -12.61 17.49
CA CYS A 193 -9.05 -12.22 18.90
C CYS A 193 -8.38 -13.31 19.74
N LEU A 194 -7.37 -12.91 20.52
CA LEU A 194 -6.63 -13.77 21.43
C LEU A 194 -6.89 -13.35 22.88
N SER A 195 -7.21 -14.32 23.75
CA SER A 195 -7.16 -14.12 25.21
C SER A 195 -5.82 -14.61 25.75
N ALA A 196 -4.98 -13.67 26.21
CA ALA A 196 -3.68 -13.97 26.78
C ALA A 196 -3.74 -14.05 28.31
N PHE A 197 -3.42 -15.22 28.84
CA PHE A 197 -3.36 -15.49 30.28
C PHE A 197 -1.90 -15.57 30.72
N PHE A 198 -1.54 -14.73 31.71
CA PHE A 198 -0.23 -14.73 32.34
C PHE A 198 -0.38 -15.03 33.83
N VAL A 199 0.52 -15.85 34.37
CA VAL A 199 0.53 -16.14 35.81
C VAL A 199 1.07 -14.92 36.54
N ALA A 200 0.26 -14.29 37.40
CA ALA A 200 0.73 -13.23 38.28
C ALA A 200 1.78 -13.79 39.25
N THR A 201 3.05 -13.41 39.06
CA THR A 201 4.08 -13.64 40.07
C THR A 201 3.88 -12.64 41.22
N SER A 202 4.21 -13.01 42.46
CA SER A 202 4.14 -12.12 43.63
C SER A 202 5.07 -10.91 43.55
N THR A 203 5.93 -10.85 42.53
CA THR A 203 6.80 -9.72 42.20
C THR A 203 6.07 -8.78 41.25
N SER A 204 6.10 -7.47 41.51
CA SER A 204 5.48 -6.39 40.73
C SER A 204 6.09 -6.18 39.32
N VAL A 205 6.64 -7.24 38.73
CA VAL A 205 7.33 -7.23 37.44
C VAL A 205 6.35 -7.74 36.40
N GLU A 206 6.03 -6.90 35.42
CA GLU A 206 5.20 -7.28 34.29
C GLU A 206 5.90 -8.37 33.45
N PRO A 207 5.18 -9.42 33.02
CA PRO A 207 5.72 -10.44 32.11
C PRO A 207 6.41 -9.85 30.88
N SER A 208 7.56 -10.41 30.50
CA SER A 208 8.35 -9.96 29.34
C SER A 208 7.55 -10.01 28.04
N GLU A 209 6.65 -10.98 27.91
CA GLU A 209 5.76 -11.17 26.77
C GLU A 209 4.78 -10.00 26.63
N LEU A 210 4.22 -9.50 27.74
CA LEU A 210 3.33 -8.33 27.73
C LEU A 210 4.08 -7.06 27.31
N THR A 211 5.32 -6.91 27.75
CA THR A 211 6.18 -5.78 27.36
C THR A 211 6.49 -5.83 25.86
N GLN A 212 6.80 -7.01 25.33
CA GLN A 212 7.04 -7.21 23.90
C GLN A 212 5.80 -6.99 23.05
N LEU A 213 4.63 -7.48 23.50
CA LEU A 213 3.34 -7.23 22.86
C LEU A 213 3.07 -5.72 22.74
N ARG A 214 3.17 -4.98 23.85
CA ARG A 214 2.99 -3.51 23.85
C ARG A 214 3.98 -2.79 22.94
N SER A 215 5.27 -3.14 23.02
CA SER A 215 6.31 -2.51 22.21
C SER A 215 6.09 -2.76 20.71
N ALA A 216 5.69 -3.98 20.35
CA ALA A 216 5.42 -4.33 18.96
C ALA A 216 4.14 -3.68 18.43
N ILE A 217 3.08 -3.55 19.25
CA ILE A 217 1.86 -2.79 18.88
C ILE A 217 2.22 -1.33 18.61
N ALA A 218 2.93 -0.68 19.54
CA ALA A 218 3.35 0.71 19.39
C ALA A 218 4.24 0.93 18.16
N GLY A 219 5.15 -0.02 17.89
CA GLY A 219 6.02 0.00 16.71
C GLY A 219 5.38 -0.56 15.44
N LYS A 220 4.11 -1.00 15.49
CA LYS A 220 3.41 -1.73 14.44
C LYS A 220 4.24 -2.88 13.84
N LYS A 221 5.02 -3.59 14.64
CA LYS A 221 5.92 -4.66 14.15
C LYS A 221 5.17 -6.01 14.11
N PRO A 222 5.40 -6.84 13.07
CA PRO A 222 4.89 -8.21 13.05
C PRO A 222 5.39 -9.01 14.25
N LEU A 223 4.49 -9.78 14.85
CA LEU A 223 4.76 -10.63 16.00
C LEU A 223 4.57 -12.09 15.63
N ALA A 224 5.51 -12.93 16.04
CA ALA A 224 5.32 -14.37 16.09
C ALA A 224 4.72 -14.73 17.45
N LEU A 225 3.56 -15.39 17.43
CA LEU A 225 2.83 -15.87 18.59
C LEU A 225 2.93 -17.39 18.61
N MET A 226 3.61 -17.94 19.62
CA MET A 226 3.95 -19.35 19.71
C MET A 226 3.13 -20.03 20.81
N GLY A 227 2.61 -21.22 20.56
CA GLY A 227 1.92 -22.03 21.56
C GLY A 227 0.50 -21.55 21.85
N LEU A 228 -0.27 -21.19 20.82
CA LEU A 228 -1.69 -20.87 20.97
C LEU A 228 -2.54 -22.14 21.01
N ASN A 229 -3.57 -22.14 21.87
CA ASN A 229 -4.63 -23.14 21.87
C ASN A 229 -5.83 -22.61 21.10
N VAL A 230 -6.32 -23.40 20.16
CA VAL A 230 -7.56 -23.16 19.45
C VAL A 230 -8.56 -24.22 19.86
N LYS A 231 -9.76 -23.81 20.25
CA LYS A 231 -10.90 -24.69 20.53
C LYS A 231 -12.18 -24.06 19.99
N LEU A 232 -13.16 -24.89 19.67
CA LEU A 232 -14.49 -24.43 19.29
C LEU A 232 -15.35 -24.36 20.55
N GLY A 233 -15.84 -23.17 20.89
CA GLY A 233 -16.77 -22.94 22.00
C GLY A 233 -18.17 -23.45 21.68
N ASP A 234 -19.05 -23.43 22.68
CA ASP A 234 -20.41 -24.02 22.62
C ASP A 234 -21.27 -23.46 21.47
N ASN A 235 -21.02 -22.20 21.07
CA ASN A 235 -21.75 -21.51 20.00
C ASN A 235 -21.08 -21.62 18.61
N ARG A 236 -20.16 -22.57 18.41
CA ARG A 236 -19.26 -22.62 17.23
C ARG A 236 -18.37 -21.38 17.08
N SER A 237 -18.19 -20.60 18.14
CA SER A 237 -17.23 -19.50 18.16
C SER A 237 -15.83 -20.04 18.36
N LEU A 238 -14.88 -19.59 17.55
CA LEU A 238 -13.47 -19.93 17.73
C LEU A 238 -12.94 -19.24 18.99
N GLU A 239 -12.42 -20.02 19.93
CA GLU A 239 -11.74 -19.52 21.12
C GLU A 239 -10.25 -19.77 20.99
N VAL A 240 -9.46 -18.69 20.96
CA VAL A 240 -8.01 -18.74 20.92
C VAL A 240 -7.44 -18.20 22.22
N THR A 241 -6.65 -19.04 22.91
CA THR A 241 -6.03 -18.69 24.20
C THR A 241 -4.56 -19.04 24.22
N THR A 242 -3.78 -18.39 25.09
CA THR A 242 -2.39 -18.79 25.32
C THR A 242 -2.32 -20.16 26.03
N ALA A 243 -1.29 -20.94 25.71
CA ALA A 243 -0.94 -22.12 26.49
C ALA A 243 0.08 -21.78 27.58
N ARG A 244 0.42 -22.75 28.45
CA ARG A 244 1.41 -22.54 29.53
C ARG A 244 2.84 -22.29 29.02
N ASP A 245 3.15 -22.75 27.82
CA ASP A 245 4.43 -22.53 27.14
C ASP A 245 4.33 -21.44 26.06
N PHE A 246 3.31 -20.58 26.16
CA PHE A 246 3.18 -19.45 25.26
C PHE A 246 4.38 -18.53 25.41
N TYR A 247 4.92 -18.11 24.28
CA TYR A 247 5.89 -17.03 24.19
C TYR A 247 5.68 -16.29 22.87
N CYS A 248 6.16 -15.05 22.82
CA CYS A 248 6.12 -14.24 21.61
C CYS A 248 7.48 -13.60 21.35
N PHE A 249 7.69 -13.13 20.12
CA PHE A 249 8.84 -12.33 19.74
C PHE A 249 8.52 -11.52 18.48
N VAL A 250 9.29 -10.45 18.23
CA VAL A 250 9.20 -9.69 16.97
C VAL A 250 9.63 -10.60 15.82
N ALA A 251 8.73 -10.83 14.87
CA ALA A 251 8.97 -11.77 13.78
C ALA A 251 10.10 -11.30 12.87
N GLN A 252 10.82 -12.26 12.29
CA GLN A 252 11.92 -12.06 11.35
C GLN A 252 11.74 -12.96 10.13
N GLY A 253 12.32 -12.57 8.99
CA GLY A 253 12.25 -13.32 7.74
C GLY A 253 11.22 -12.76 6.76
N ALA A 254 11.11 -13.42 5.60
CA ALA A 254 10.36 -12.90 4.45
C ALA A 254 8.89 -12.62 4.77
N LYS A 255 8.21 -13.51 5.51
CA LYS A 255 6.81 -13.29 5.92
C LYS A 255 6.66 -12.11 6.88
N ALA A 256 7.65 -11.84 7.72
CA ALA A 256 7.65 -10.64 8.56
C ALA A 256 7.87 -9.37 7.73
N GLU A 257 8.74 -9.39 6.72
CA GLU A 257 8.96 -8.27 5.81
C GLU A 257 7.71 -7.95 4.97
N GLU A 258 6.99 -8.97 4.50
CA GLU A 258 5.70 -8.82 3.81
C GLU A 258 4.60 -8.22 4.71
N MET A 259 4.62 -8.58 5.99
CA MET A 259 3.62 -8.16 6.98
C MET A 259 3.99 -6.88 7.71
N ALA A 260 5.24 -6.45 7.68
CA ALA A 260 5.64 -5.18 8.25
C ALA A 260 4.76 -4.11 7.61
N PRO A 261 4.12 -3.23 8.40
CA PRO A 261 3.44 -2.11 7.82
C PRO A 261 4.47 -1.42 6.96
N THR A 262 4.10 -1.06 5.74
CA THR A 262 4.78 0.00 5.00
C THR A 262 4.55 1.31 5.78
N CYS A 263 5.15 1.39 6.97
CA CYS A 263 5.29 2.55 7.83
C CYS A 263 6.73 3.06 7.78
N GLU A 264 7.49 2.64 6.78
CA GLU A 264 8.22 3.64 6.03
C GLU A 264 7.21 4.19 5.01
N SER A 265 6.86 5.47 5.16
CA SER A 265 6.36 6.24 4.02
C SER A 265 7.47 6.10 2.98
N LYS A 266 7.34 5.13 2.06
CA LYS A 266 8.28 5.02 0.95
C LYS A 266 8.32 6.41 0.34
N ASP A 267 9.48 7.05 0.36
CA ASP A 267 9.57 8.44 -0.06
C ASP A 267 9.45 8.49 -1.58
N TYR A 268 8.21 8.65 -2.02
CA TYR A 268 7.88 8.74 -3.42
C TYR A 268 8.25 10.10 -4.00
N LEU A 269 8.83 11.05 -3.26
CA LEU A 269 9.32 12.32 -3.79
C LEU A 269 10.80 12.25 -4.21
N SER A 270 11.62 11.47 -3.52
CA SER A 270 13.04 11.29 -3.89
C SER A 270 13.27 10.24 -4.97
N GLU A 271 12.37 9.26 -5.10
CA GLU A 271 12.48 8.20 -6.12
C GLU A 271 12.19 8.75 -7.54
N PRO A 272 13.05 8.50 -8.54
CA PRO A 272 12.74 8.85 -9.93
C PRO A 272 11.52 8.09 -10.44
N ALA A 273 10.56 8.80 -11.02
CA ALA A 273 9.32 8.24 -11.53
C ALA A 273 9.31 8.25 -13.06
N HIS A 274 8.89 7.18 -13.73
CA HIS A 274 8.79 7.16 -15.19
C HIS A 274 7.73 8.12 -15.71
N GLN A 275 8.05 8.95 -16.70
CA GLN A 275 7.08 9.85 -17.31
C GLN A 275 5.98 9.05 -18.04
N SER A 276 4.73 9.44 -17.87
CA SER A 276 3.58 8.77 -18.47
C SER A 276 2.43 9.75 -18.81
N THR A 277 1.37 9.21 -19.42
CA THR A 277 0.08 9.89 -19.66
C THR A 277 -1.06 9.07 -19.08
N VAL A 278 -2.24 9.67 -18.94
CA VAL A 278 -3.44 8.98 -18.43
C VAL A 278 -3.81 7.78 -19.29
N ALA A 279 -3.82 7.92 -20.62
CA ALA A 279 -4.17 6.82 -21.53
C ALA A 279 -3.18 5.65 -21.45
N LEU A 280 -1.90 5.92 -21.24
CA LEU A 280 -0.88 4.88 -21.07
C LEU A 280 -1.11 4.10 -19.78
N ILE A 281 -1.39 4.80 -18.67
CA ILE A 281 -1.71 4.17 -17.39
C ILE A 281 -2.94 3.28 -17.52
N ASP A 282 -4.01 3.78 -18.13
CA ASP A 282 -5.24 3.00 -18.32
C ASP A 282 -5.00 1.73 -19.15
N THR A 283 -4.22 1.85 -20.23
CA THR A 283 -3.84 0.71 -21.07
C THR A 283 -3.09 -0.37 -20.27
N LEU A 284 -2.17 0.05 -19.40
CA LEU A 284 -1.36 -0.85 -18.58
C LEU A 284 -2.17 -1.57 -17.51
N LEU A 285 -3.05 -0.85 -16.83
CA LEU A 285 -3.92 -1.42 -15.80
C LEU A 285 -4.88 -2.44 -16.42
N ASN A 286 -5.46 -2.12 -17.59
CA ASN A 286 -6.34 -3.04 -18.33
C ASN A 286 -5.60 -4.25 -18.90
N ALA A 287 -4.31 -4.15 -19.21
CA ALA A 287 -3.50 -5.27 -19.68
C ALA A 287 -3.16 -6.29 -18.56
N GLY A 288 -3.27 -5.90 -17.29
CA GLY A 288 -3.00 -6.78 -16.13
C GLY A 288 -1.54 -7.25 -16.00
N ALA A 289 -0.61 -6.69 -16.78
CA ALA A 289 0.76 -7.20 -16.95
C ALA A 289 1.82 -6.48 -16.07
N ILE A 290 1.47 -6.08 -14.85
CA ILE A 290 2.38 -5.36 -13.94
C ILE A 290 2.78 -6.28 -12.79
N SER A 291 3.86 -7.05 -13.00
CA SER A 291 4.41 -7.97 -11.99
C SER A 291 5.13 -7.24 -10.86
N ASP A 292 5.92 -6.21 -11.19
CA ASP A 292 6.68 -5.42 -10.23
C ASP A 292 6.06 -4.02 -10.06
N PRO A 293 5.97 -3.49 -8.82
CA PRO A 293 5.46 -2.15 -8.59
C PRO A 293 6.26 -1.10 -9.38
N LYS A 294 5.59 -0.34 -10.25
CA LYS A 294 6.22 0.74 -11.03
C LYS A 294 5.75 2.10 -10.53
N LEU A 295 6.70 3.02 -10.32
CA LEU A 295 6.40 4.41 -10.02
C LEU A 295 6.40 5.23 -11.32
N VAL A 296 5.28 5.88 -11.61
CA VAL A 296 5.12 6.75 -12.78
C VAL A 296 4.69 8.15 -12.35
N GLN A 297 4.99 9.16 -13.18
CA GLN A 297 4.56 10.54 -12.97
C GLN A 297 3.80 11.05 -14.20
N VAL A 298 2.66 11.67 -13.95
CA VAL A 298 1.87 12.38 -14.95
C VAL A 298 1.78 13.84 -14.53
N ASN A 299 2.12 14.74 -15.46
CA ASN A 299 2.07 16.18 -15.27
C ASN A 299 0.89 16.77 -16.05
N PHE A 300 0.49 17.99 -15.71
CA PHE A 300 -0.57 18.73 -16.42
C PHE A 300 -1.93 18.01 -16.44
N VAL A 301 -2.29 17.37 -15.32
CA VAL A 301 -3.56 16.66 -15.16
C VAL A 301 -4.58 17.50 -14.40
N THR A 302 -5.87 17.26 -14.65
CA THR A 302 -6.96 17.70 -13.79
C THR A 302 -7.36 16.55 -12.87
N ILE A 303 -7.49 16.78 -11.56
CA ILE A 303 -7.97 15.79 -10.59
C ILE A 303 -9.28 16.30 -9.99
N THR A 304 -10.35 15.53 -10.08
CA THR A 304 -11.65 15.93 -9.53
C THR A 304 -11.62 15.90 -8.01
N ARG A 305 -12.02 17.01 -7.37
CA ARG A 305 -12.28 17.04 -5.93
C ARG A 305 -13.38 16.04 -5.54
N PRO A 306 -13.37 15.50 -4.31
CA PRO A 306 -14.44 14.63 -3.83
C PRO A 306 -15.77 15.38 -3.70
N ALA A 307 -16.87 14.67 -3.89
CA ALA A 307 -18.20 15.18 -3.56
C ALA A 307 -18.44 15.12 -2.04
N LYS A 308 -19.27 16.03 -1.51
CA LYS A 308 -19.63 16.10 -0.09
C LYS A 308 -20.11 14.75 0.51
N GLU A 309 -20.82 13.95 -0.28
CA GLU A 309 -21.38 12.65 0.14
C GLU A 309 -20.45 11.46 -0.14
N GLN A 310 -19.27 11.71 -0.73
CA GLN A 310 -18.35 10.64 -1.09
C GLN A 310 -17.73 10.01 0.16
N LYS A 311 -17.59 8.68 0.17
CA LYS A 311 -16.76 7.99 1.16
C LYS A 311 -15.29 8.34 0.92
N VAL A 312 -14.71 9.13 1.83
CA VAL A 312 -13.33 9.63 1.76
C VAL A 312 -12.38 8.99 2.76
N LEU A 313 -12.87 8.06 3.60
CA LEU A 313 -12.06 7.36 4.60
C LEU A 313 -11.90 5.88 4.22
N THR A 314 -10.77 5.31 4.66
CA THR A 314 -10.56 3.86 4.71
C THR A 314 -11.63 3.17 5.55
N ASN A 315 -11.79 1.85 5.40
CA ASN A 315 -12.83 1.09 6.10
C ASN A 315 -12.67 1.12 7.63
N ASP A 316 -11.43 1.23 8.12
CA ASP A 316 -11.07 1.40 9.53
C ASP A 316 -11.29 2.85 10.03
N GLY A 317 -11.59 3.81 9.14
CA GLY A 317 -11.74 5.23 9.49
C GLY A 317 -10.42 5.97 9.75
N ASP A 318 -9.29 5.28 9.67
CA ASP A 318 -8.00 5.81 10.11
C ASP A 318 -7.43 6.87 9.17
N ARG A 319 -7.59 6.70 7.84
CA ARG A 319 -6.90 7.51 6.84
C ARG A 319 -7.82 7.99 5.74
N LEU A 320 -7.45 9.11 5.11
CA LEU A 320 -8.08 9.55 3.87
C LEU A 320 -7.75 8.60 2.71
N TRP A 321 -8.80 8.18 2.02
CA TRP A 321 -8.76 7.34 0.84
C TRP A 321 -9.88 7.75 -0.12
N ILE A 322 -9.51 8.41 -1.21
CA ILE A 322 -10.46 9.03 -2.13
C ILE A 322 -10.33 8.40 -3.50
N ILE A 323 -11.46 8.08 -4.13
CA ILE A 323 -11.50 7.66 -5.53
C ILE A 323 -11.82 8.89 -6.38
N ALA A 324 -10.87 9.36 -7.19
CA ALA A 324 -11.08 10.55 -8.01
C ALA A 324 -10.78 10.26 -9.48
N LYS A 325 -11.42 11.05 -10.35
CA LYS A 325 -11.13 11.05 -11.79
C LYS A 325 -9.94 11.97 -12.03
N MET A 326 -8.93 11.43 -12.71
CA MET A 326 -7.77 12.16 -13.22
C MET A 326 -7.85 12.18 -14.74
N ALA A 327 -7.63 13.34 -15.36
CA ALA A 327 -7.69 13.49 -16.81
C ALA A 327 -6.56 14.38 -17.32
N ASP A 328 -6.00 14.04 -18.47
CA ASP A 328 -5.11 14.88 -19.28
C ASP A 328 -5.66 14.98 -20.71
N CYS A 329 -4.84 15.49 -21.63
CA CYS A 329 -5.24 15.59 -23.02
C CYS A 329 -5.39 14.23 -23.70
N THR A 330 -4.89 13.13 -23.11
CA THR A 330 -4.93 11.76 -23.64
C THR A 330 -6.17 10.96 -23.24
N GLY A 331 -6.86 11.35 -22.17
CA GLY A 331 -8.08 10.71 -21.70
C GLY A 331 -8.29 10.91 -20.20
N ALA A 332 -9.19 10.12 -19.63
CA ALA A 332 -9.43 10.10 -18.19
C ALA A 332 -9.30 8.70 -17.58
N ILE A 333 -9.00 8.64 -16.29
CA ILE A 333 -8.97 7.41 -15.50
C ILE A 333 -9.42 7.70 -14.08
N THR A 334 -10.00 6.70 -13.42
CA THR A 334 -10.37 6.79 -12.01
C THR A 334 -9.36 6.03 -11.16
N LEU A 335 -8.72 6.72 -10.22
CA LEU A 335 -7.68 6.17 -9.36
C LEU A 335 -7.95 6.49 -7.89
N ALA A 336 -7.38 5.68 -7.01
CA ALA A 336 -7.37 5.96 -5.58
C ALA A 336 -6.25 6.94 -5.21
N LEU A 337 -6.55 7.87 -4.30
CA LEU A 337 -5.61 8.84 -3.74
C LEU A 337 -5.34 8.49 -2.28
N ARG A 338 -4.07 8.47 -1.91
CA ARG A 338 -3.65 8.39 -0.51
C ARG A 338 -3.76 9.72 0.19
N GLU A 339 -3.90 9.67 1.51
CA GLU A 339 -4.00 10.83 2.40
C GLU A 339 -3.01 11.96 2.07
N ARG A 340 -1.71 11.66 1.95
CA ARG A 340 -0.72 12.70 1.65
C ARG A 340 -1.01 13.46 0.34
N ALA A 341 -1.38 12.74 -0.72
CA ALA A 341 -1.76 13.35 -1.98
C ALA A 341 -3.05 14.18 -1.86
N VAL A 342 -4.03 13.68 -1.09
CA VAL A 342 -5.29 14.38 -0.83
C VAL A 342 -5.05 15.70 -0.07
N LEU A 343 -4.29 15.64 1.01
CA LEU A 343 -3.98 16.80 1.86
C LEU A 343 -3.18 17.86 1.08
N SER A 344 -2.20 17.42 0.28
CA SER A 344 -1.41 18.30 -0.58
C SER A 344 -2.28 18.98 -1.65
N LEU A 345 -3.16 18.25 -2.34
CA LEU A 345 -4.09 18.82 -3.32
C LEU A 345 -5.11 19.76 -2.68
N ALA A 346 -5.62 19.44 -1.49
CA ALA A 346 -6.52 20.32 -0.76
C ALA A 346 -5.81 21.52 -0.10
N ASN A 347 -4.47 21.52 -0.09
CA ASN A 347 -3.65 22.50 0.62
C ASN A 347 -4.06 22.64 2.11
N VAL A 348 -4.22 21.50 2.78
CA VAL A 348 -4.54 21.40 4.21
C VAL A 348 -3.52 20.53 4.94
N PRO A 349 -3.23 20.82 6.22
CA PRO A 349 -2.18 20.15 6.98
C PRO A 349 -2.57 18.74 7.44
N ASP A 350 -3.86 18.50 7.70
CA ASP A 350 -4.32 17.28 8.34
C ASP A 350 -5.73 16.83 7.90
N LYS A 351 -6.05 15.59 8.28
CA LYS A 351 -7.30 14.92 7.95
C LYS A 351 -8.50 15.64 8.56
N GLU A 352 -8.37 16.15 9.76
CA GLU A 352 -9.45 16.81 10.50
C GLU A 352 -9.91 18.07 9.76
N GLN A 353 -8.97 18.94 9.36
CA GLN A 353 -9.29 20.13 8.58
C GLN A 353 -9.87 19.76 7.20
N PHE A 354 -9.38 18.70 6.57
CA PHE A 354 -9.97 18.19 5.33
C PHE A 354 -11.44 17.78 5.51
N LEU A 355 -11.75 17.02 6.56
CA LEU A 355 -13.11 16.54 6.81
C LEU A 355 -14.05 17.70 7.14
N ASP A 356 -13.59 18.73 7.82
CA ASP A 356 -14.40 19.92 8.12
C ASP A 356 -14.72 20.73 6.86
N LEU A 357 -13.73 20.96 5.99
CA LEU A 357 -13.97 21.58 4.68
C LEU A 357 -14.88 20.73 3.79
N LEU A 358 -14.79 19.39 3.86
CA LEU A 358 -15.68 18.51 3.09
C LEU A 358 -17.14 18.65 3.55
N LYS A 359 -17.40 18.74 4.86
CA LYS A 359 -18.76 18.97 5.40
C LYS A 359 -19.36 20.28 4.92
N GLU A 360 -18.51 21.30 4.77
CA GLU A 360 -18.88 22.65 4.32
C GLU A 360 -18.92 22.81 2.79
N ASP A 361 -18.60 21.75 2.02
CA ASP A 361 -18.44 21.81 0.55
C ASP A 361 -17.35 22.82 0.12
N GLY A 362 -16.36 23.04 0.98
CA GLY A 362 -15.28 24.02 0.82
C GLY A 362 -13.97 23.46 0.26
N ILE A 363 -13.91 22.17 -0.10
CA ILE A 363 -12.69 21.54 -0.63
C ILE A 363 -12.35 22.11 -2.01
N GLN A 364 -11.10 22.52 -2.16
CA GLN A 364 -10.53 23.02 -3.41
C GLN A 364 -9.36 22.14 -3.84
N PHE A 365 -9.39 21.65 -5.08
CA PHE A 365 -8.21 21.08 -5.73
C PHE A 365 -7.76 22.03 -6.84
N PRO A 366 -6.44 22.17 -7.08
CA PRO A 366 -5.91 22.89 -8.22
C PRO A 366 -6.53 22.38 -9.52
N LEU A 367 -6.81 23.29 -10.43
CA LEU A 367 -7.34 22.97 -11.75
C LEU A 367 -6.31 22.18 -12.56
N MET A 368 -5.02 22.44 -12.34
CA MET A 368 -3.92 21.70 -12.94
C MET A 368 -2.94 21.21 -11.87
N SER A 369 -2.66 19.92 -11.93
CA SER A 369 -1.87 19.19 -10.94
C SER A 369 -0.85 18.28 -11.59
N SER A 370 0.05 17.77 -10.77
CA SER A 370 0.92 16.63 -11.09
C SER A 370 0.76 15.54 -10.06
N ALA A 371 0.89 14.29 -10.50
CA ALA A 371 0.71 13.13 -9.65
C ALA A 371 1.80 12.09 -9.88
N ARG A 372 2.27 11.48 -8.80
CA ARG A 372 3.03 10.23 -8.82
C ARG A 372 2.11 9.07 -8.44
N ILE A 373 2.22 8.01 -9.22
CA ILE A 373 1.29 6.88 -9.20
C ILE A 373 2.11 5.61 -9.10
N VAL A 374 1.76 4.77 -8.11
CA VAL A 374 2.27 3.40 -8.04
C VAL A 374 1.31 2.50 -8.79
N LEU A 375 1.83 1.79 -9.77
CA LEU A 375 1.12 0.77 -10.53
C LEU A 375 1.55 -0.60 -10.01
N LYS A 376 0.60 -1.42 -9.54
CA LYS A 376 0.86 -2.78 -9.04
C LYS A 376 -0.40 -3.63 -9.16
N ASP A 377 -0.29 -4.89 -9.57
CA ASP A 377 -1.40 -5.86 -9.54
C ASP A 377 -2.68 -5.36 -10.24
N ALA A 378 -2.54 -4.73 -11.42
CA ALA A 378 -3.62 -4.09 -12.18
C ALA A 378 -4.35 -2.95 -11.43
N GLN A 379 -3.73 -2.38 -10.40
CA GLN A 379 -4.22 -1.23 -9.66
C GLN A 379 -3.24 -0.05 -9.76
N GLY A 380 -3.80 1.16 -9.87
CA GLY A 380 -3.06 2.41 -9.79
C GLY A 380 -3.46 3.20 -8.55
N ILE A 381 -2.48 3.66 -7.79
CA ILE A 381 -2.70 4.48 -6.59
C ILE A 381 -1.86 5.75 -6.69
N ILE A 382 -2.51 6.91 -6.63
CA ILE A 382 -1.85 8.20 -6.51
C ILE A 382 -1.28 8.29 -5.09
N VAL A 383 0.05 8.34 -5.00
CA VAL A 383 0.79 8.36 -3.74
C VAL A 383 1.24 9.76 -3.35
N GLU A 384 1.53 10.61 -4.33
CA GLU A 384 1.89 12.02 -4.15
C GLU A 384 1.20 12.84 -5.24
N ALA A 385 0.73 14.03 -4.91
CA ALA A 385 0.21 14.98 -5.88
C ALA A 385 0.40 16.41 -5.39
N GLU A 386 0.53 17.37 -6.30
CA GLU A 386 0.66 18.79 -5.98
C GLU A 386 0.11 19.66 -7.11
N GLU A 387 -0.06 20.95 -6.84
CA GLU A 387 -0.34 21.96 -7.86
C GLU A 387 0.80 22.04 -8.89
N GLN A 388 0.44 22.02 -10.18
CA GLN A 388 1.42 22.13 -11.24
C GLN A 388 1.99 23.56 -11.30
N SER A 389 3.28 23.70 -11.02
CA SER A 389 3.97 24.99 -11.21
C SER A 389 3.98 25.40 -12.68
N PHE A 390 3.59 26.65 -12.97
CA PHE A 390 3.67 27.24 -14.31
C PHE A 390 5.10 27.44 -14.79
N THR A 391 6.09 27.54 -13.89
CA THR A 391 7.51 27.67 -14.29
C THR A 391 8.09 26.36 -14.81
N LEU A 392 7.43 25.23 -14.58
CA LEU A 392 7.86 23.91 -15.03
C LEU A 392 7.16 23.56 -16.35
N GLN A 393 7.87 23.81 -17.44
CA GLN A 393 7.34 23.72 -18.81
C GLN A 393 7.44 22.29 -19.37
N PRO A 394 6.56 21.92 -20.33
CA PRO A 394 6.71 20.76 -21.18
C PRO A 394 8.09 20.74 -21.84
N THR A 395 8.73 19.58 -21.84
CA THR A 395 10.03 19.35 -22.49
C THR A 395 9.87 18.38 -23.65
N MET A 396 10.88 18.31 -24.52
CA MET A 396 10.92 17.40 -25.66
C MET A 396 10.81 15.92 -25.26
N ALA A 397 11.07 15.57 -24.00
CA ALA A 397 10.81 14.22 -23.46
C ALA A 397 9.34 13.79 -23.65
N MET A 398 8.38 14.72 -23.68
CA MET A 398 6.98 14.41 -23.96
C MET A 398 6.73 13.90 -25.38
N SER A 399 7.63 14.17 -26.33
CA SER A 399 7.53 13.64 -27.70
C SER A 399 7.80 12.14 -27.79
N GLU A 400 8.55 11.57 -26.83
CA GLU A 400 8.79 10.12 -26.75
C GLU A 400 7.49 9.36 -26.47
N LEU A 401 6.57 10.02 -25.73
CA LEU A 401 5.23 9.50 -25.43
C LEU A 401 4.31 9.50 -26.66
N SER A 402 4.57 10.37 -27.65
CA SER A 402 3.70 10.54 -28.82
C SER A 402 3.55 9.24 -29.61
N SER A 403 4.63 8.47 -29.81
CA SER A 403 4.58 7.19 -30.51
C SER A 403 3.63 6.17 -29.85
N TYR A 404 3.57 6.17 -28.52
CA TYR A 404 2.67 5.29 -27.77
C TYR A 404 1.24 5.80 -27.80
N VAL A 405 1.05 7.08 -27.53
CA VAL A 405 -0.27 7.73 -27.48
C VAL A 405 -0.96 7.67 -28.87
N GLN A 406 -0.20 7.69 -29.95
CA GLN A 406 -0.71 7.49 -31.32
C GLN A 406 -1.27 6.08 -31.57
N SER A 407 -0.81 5.07 -30.85
CA SER A 407 -1.33 3.70 -30.94
C SER A 407 -2.64 3.50 -30.16
N ILE A 408 -3.02 4.46 -29.32
CA ILE A 408 -4.21 4.39 -28.46
C ILE A 408 -5.39 5.09 -29.15
N THR A 409 -6.58 4.50 -29.00
CA THR A 409 -7.82 5.10 -29.51
C THR A 409 -8.10 6.41 -28.79
N ARG A 410 -8.45 7.46 -29.55
CA ARG A 410 -8.82 8.75 -28.96
C ARG A 410 -10.05 8.62 -28.08
N ARG A 411 -10.04 9.36 -26.98
CA ARG A 411 -11.11 9.35 -26.00
C ARG A 411 -11.73 10.72 -25.89
N ALA A 412 -13.06 10.74 -25.84
CA ALA A 412 -13.83 11.97 -25.66
C ALA A 412 -13.92 12.42 -24.19
N ASP A 413 -13.39 11.64 -23.26
CA ASP A 413 -13.33 11.95 -21.82
C ASP A 413 -12.08 12.75 -21.42
N ALA A 414 -11.28 13.19 -22.39
CA ALA A 414 -10.06 13.97 -22.18
C ALA A 414 -10.34 15.43 -21.77
N THR A 415 -9.33 16.07 -21.16
CA THR A 415 -9.25 17.51 -20.96
C THR A 415 -8.25 18.10 -21.96
N LEU A 416 -8.75 18.78 -23.01
CA LEU A 416 -7.89 19.31 -24.08
C LEU A 416 -7.48 20.76 -23.83
N PRO A 417 -6.18 21.12 -23.88
CA PRO A 417 -5.75 22.50 -23.88
C PRO A 417 -6.19 23.19 -25.17
N SER A 418 -6.65 24.45 -25.08
CA SER A 418 -7.21 25.13 -26.25
C SER A 418 -7.16 26.67 -26.16
N THR A 419 -7.37 27.29 -27.32
CA THR A 419 -7.73 28.73 -27.44
C THR A 419 -9.24 28.86 -27.53
N LEU A 420 -9.79 30.03 -27.15
CA LEU A 420 -11.25 30.23 -27.22
C LEU A 420 -11.80 30.11 -28.65
N LYS A 421 -11.05 30.59 -29.66
CA LYS A 421 -11.44 30.50 -31.08
C LYS A 421 -11.50 29.08 -31.63
N ALA A 422 -10.78 28.14 -31.00
CA ALA A 422 -10.73 26.76 -31.45
C ALA A 422 -11.90 25.92 -30.89
N LEU A 423 -12.69 26.48 -29.96
CA LEU A 423 -13.82 25.76 -29.38
C LEU A 423 -15.03 25.80 -30.31
N THR A 424 -15.71 24.67 -30.44
CA THR A 424 -16.94 24.55 -31.25
C THR A 424 -17.98 23.71 -30.52
N ALA A 425 -19.25 24.04 -30.71
CA ALA A 425 -20.38 23.29 -30.18
C ALA A 425 -20.50 21.93 -30.88
N SER A 426 -21.02 20.92 -30.17
CA SER A 426 -21.36 19.62 -30.75
C SER A 426 -22.70 19.14 -30.24
N ALA A 427 -23.44 18.45 -31.11
CA ALA A 427 -24.67 17.76 -30.73
C ALA A 427 -24.41 16.43 -30.02
N HIS A 428 -23.19 15.89 -30.12
CA HIS A 428 -22.82 14.55 -29.65
C HIS A 428 -21.81 14.55 -28.51
N TYR A 429 -21.00 15.59 -28.40
CA TYR A 429 -19.95 15.74 -27.40
C TYR A 429 -20.12 17.07 -26.66
N ARG A 430 -19.55 17.18 -25.45
CA ARG A 430 -19.64 18.40 -24.66
C ARG A 430 -19.02 19.60 -25.38
N VAL A 431 -17.78 19.45 -25.86
CA VAL A 431 -17.05 20.46 -26.61
C VAL A 431 -16.22 19.77 -27.70
N LEU A 432 -16.03 20.45 -28.83
CA LEU A 432 -15.01 20.10 -29.81
C LEU A 432 -13.90 21.15 -29.81
N VAL A 433 -12.65 20.70 -29.94
CA VAL A 433 -11.48 21.55 -30.11
C VAL A 433 -10.92 21.36 -31.52
N ALA A 434 -10.81 22.46 -32.27
CA ALA A 434 -10.17 22.48 -33.57
C ALA A 434 -8.64 22.47 -33.43
N SER A 435 -7.99 21.51 -34.09
CA SER A 435 -6.54 21.41 -34.22
C SER A 435 -6.19 21.25 -35.70
N GLY A 436 -5.89 22.37 -36.36
CA GLY A 436 -5.83 22.44 -37.82
C GLY A 436 -7.18 22.06 -38.45
N GLU A 437 -7.18 21.07 -39.34
CA GLU A 437 -8.39 20.54 -39.98
C GLU A 437 -9.11 19.45 -39.15
N VAL A 438 -8.60 19.13 -37.95
CA VAL A 438 -9.11 18.02 -37.13
C VAL A 438 -9.94 18.56 -35.99
N MET A 439 -11.18 18.12 -35.88
CA MET A 439 -12.03 18.38 -34.72
C MET A 439 -11.85 17.25 -33.71
N GLN A 440 -11.44 17.59 -32.49
CA GLN A 440 -11.22 16.64 -31.40
C GLN A 440 -12.34 16.77 -30.36
N PRO A 441 -13.08 15.70 -30.06
CA PRO A 441 -14.04 15.71 -28.96
C PRO A 441 -13.33 15.66 -27.61
N CYS A 442 -13.86 16.41 -26.65
CA CYS A 442 -13.41 16.36 -25.26
C CYS A 442 -14.57 16.59 -24.28
N GLU A 443 -14.34 16.21 -23.03
CA GLU A 443 -15.27 16.45 -21.94
C GLU A 443 -15.13 17.86 -21.40
N ARG A 444 -13.89 18.37 -21.41
CA ARG A 444 -13.48 19.68 -20.93
C ARG A 444 -12.43 20.28 -21.86
N ALA A 445 -12.48 21.59 -22.06
CA ALA A 445 -11.39 22.34 -22.66
C ALA A 445 -10.70 23.21 -21.60
N LEU A 446 -9.38 23.08 -21.47
CA LEU A 446 -8.55 23.90 -20.61
C LEU A 446 -8.11 25.15 -21.36
N VAL A 447 -8.50 26.33 -20.87
CA VAL A 447 -8.24 27.62 -21.53
C VAL A 447 -7.65 28.62 -20.54
N LEU A 448 -6.84 29.55 -21.05
CA LEU A 448 -6.44 30.74 -20.31
C LEU A 448 -7.41 31.87 -20.63
N LEU A 449 -8.08 32.39 -19.61
CA LEU A 449 -9.06 33.46 -19.68
C LEU A 449 -8.41 34.78 -19.27
N LYS A 450 -8.82 35.87 -19.92
CA LYS A 450 -8.51 37.25 -19.55
C LYS A 450 -9.82 38.02 -19.36
N SER A 451 -9.99 38.63 -18.19
CA SER A 451 -11.17 39.45 -17.88
C SER A 451 -10.77 40.87 -17.46
N THR A 452 -11.53 41.85 -17.95
CA THR A 452 -11.46 43.26 -17.54
C THR A 452 -12.76 43.77 -16.94
N LYS A 453 -13.78 42.90 -16.87
CA LYS A 453 -15.12 43.23 -16.36
C LYS A 453 -15.43 42.38 -15.14
N ARG A 454 -16.33 42.87 -14.30
CA ARG A 454 -16.79 42.13 -13.12
C ARG A 454 -17.78 41.05 -13.47
N THR A 455 -17.81 40.05 -12.61
CA THR A 455 -18.74 38.94 -12.58
C THR A 455 -20.05 39.43 -11.96
N HIS A 456 -21.15 39.23 -12.68
CA HIS A 456 -22.50 39.49 -12.20
C HIS A 456 -23.09 38.23 -11.60
N GLN A 457 -23.68 38.35 -10.41
CA GLN A 457 -24.31 37.25 -9.70
C GLN A 457 -25.82 37.40 -9.79
N THR A 458 -26.50 36.33 -10.16
CA THR A 458 -27.96 36.26 -10.22
C THR A 458 -28.42 35.04 -9.41
N PRO A 459 -29.37 35.19 -8.47
CA PRO A 459 -29.87 34.05 -7.69
C PRO A 459 -30.43 32.95 -8.60
N LEU A 460 -30.09 31.69 -8.31
CA LEU A 460 -30.56 30.51 -9.04
C LEU A 460 -30.76 29.34 -8.06
N GLY A 461 -32.01 29.12 -7.65
CA GLY A 461 -32.32 28.12 -6.61
C GLY A 461 -31.58 28.44 -5.30
N ASP A 462 -30.91 27.43 -4.74
CA ASP A 462 -30.08 27.55 -3.53
C ASP A 462 -28.64 28.06 -3.82
N GLY A 463 -28.36 28.49 -5.05
CA GLY A 463 -27.06 28.98 -5.48
C GLY A 463 -27.14 30.23 -6.36
N PHE A 464 -26.08 30.45 -7.14
CA PHE A 464 -25.94 31.62 -7.99
C PHE A 464 -25.54 31.21 -9.41
N ARG A 465 -26.16 31.87 -10.38
CA ARG A 465 -25.63 31.96 -11.74
C ARG A 465 -24.68 33.14 -11.81
N LEU A 466 -23.47 32.87 -12.27
CA LEU A 466 -22.38 33.83 -12.44
C LEU A 466 -22.19 34.11 -13.92
N THR A 467 -22.13 35.39 -14.28
CA THR A 467 -21.95 35.82 -15.67
C THR A 467 -20.88 36.90 -15.75
N THR A 468 -19.80 36.63 -16.49
CA THR A 468 -18.72 37.57 -16.74
C THR A 468 -18.71 37.95 -18.22
N PRO A 469 -19.10 39.18 -18.57
CA PRO A 469 -19.10 39.63 -19.95
C PRO A 469 -17.70 40.01 -20.42
N GLY A 470 -17.45 39.99 -21.72
CA GLY A 470 -16.24 40.55 -22.30
C GLY A 470 -14.97 39.74 -22.02
N VAL A 471 -15.09 38.45 -21.72
CA VAL A 471 -13.95 37.56 -21.47
C VAL A 471 -13.21 37.32 -22.78
N GLN A 472 -11.88 37.37 -22.73
CA GLN A 472 -10.99 37.22 -23.87
C GLN A 472 -10.05 36.02 -23.68
N CYS A 473 -9.42 35.58 -24.77
CA CYS A 473 -8.41 34.52 -24.71
C CYS A 473 -7.10 35.08 -24.17
N GLY A 474 -6.62 34.57 -23.04
CA GLY A 474 -5.37 35.04 -22.43
C GLY A 474 -4.11 34.68 -23.21
N LEU A 475 -4.20 33.91 -24.30
CA LEU A 475 -3.07 33.54 -25.16
C LEU A 475 -2.85 34.51 -26.34
N GLU A 476 -3.79 35.43 -26.58
CA GLU A 476 -3.74 36.35 -27.73
C GLU A 476 -3.38 37.77 -27.26
N GLU A 477 -2.53 38.47 -28.03
CA GLU A 477 -2.06 39.83 -27.69
C GLU A 477 -2.80 40.94 -28.45
N THR A 478 -3.37 40.64 -29.63
CA THR A 478 -4.09 41.58 -30.52
C THR A 478 -5.61 41.55 -30.33
N GLU A 479 -6.38 42.42 -31.01
CA GLU A 479 -7.85 42.55 -30.87
C GLU A 479 -8.58 41.18 -30.80
N MET A 480 -9.15 40.89 -29.63
CA MET A 480 -9.68 39.56 -29.30
C MET A 480 -11.18 39.52 -29.45
N ALA A 481 -11.68 38.42 -30.02
CA ALA A 481 -13.08 38.04 -29.86
C ALA A 481 -13.43 38.01 -28.36
N THR A 482 -14.59 38.58 -28.02
CA THR A 482 -15.06 38.61 -26.63
C THR A 482 -16.20 37.63 -26.44
N TYR A 483 -16.22 37.01 -25.27
CA TYR A 483 -17.16 35.97 -24.90
C TYR A 483 -17.87 36.34 -23.60
N GLU A 484 -19.03 35.74 -23.37
CA GLU A 484 -19.74 35.75 -22.08
C GLU A 484 -19.45 34.44 -21.36
N ALA A 485 -18.70 34.48 -20.28
CA ALA A 485 -18.45 33.31 -19.44
C ALA A 485 -19.61 33.14 -18.43
N VAL A 486 -20.16 31.94 -18.36
CA VAL A 486 -21.29 31.60 -17.49
C VAL A 486 -20.91 30.40 -16.64
N GLY A 487 -21.16 30.48 -15.34
CA GLY A 487 -20.97 29.37 -14.39
C GLY A 487 -22.09 29.32 -13.36
N THR A 488 -22.15 28.24 -12.61
CA THR A 488 -23.08 28.07 -11.47
C THR A 488 -22.30 27.68 -10.23
N ALA A 489 -22.59 28.34 -9.11
CA ALA A 489 -21.87 28.12 -7.86
C ALA A 489 -22.82 28.11 -6.67
N THR A 490 -22.44 27.38 -5.61
CA THR A 490 -23.07 27.47 -4.29
C THR A 490 -22.43 28.61 -3.49
N ASN A 491 -22.94 28.91 -2.28
CA ASN A 491 -22.25 29.84 -1.37
C ASN A 491 -20.81 29.41 -1.06
N ALA A 492 -20.56 28.09 -0.95
CA ALA A 492 -19.25 27.54 -0.65
C ALA A 492 -18.28 27.73 -1.82
N THR A 493 -18.75 27.52 -3.06
CA THR A 493 -17.90 27.55 -4.26
C THR A 493 -17.90 28.89 -4.98
N LEU A 494 -18.61 29.89 -4.45
CA LEU A 494 -18.82 31.18 -5.13
C LEU A 494 -17.50 31.86 -5.48
N LYS A 495 -16.55 31.85 -4.54
CA LYS A 495 -15.23 32.49 -4.70
C LYS A 495 -14.41 31.86 -5.84
N ASP A 496 -14.69 30.60 -6.16
CA ASP A 496 -13.95 29.84 -7.16
C ASP A 496 -14.41 30.12 -8.58
N PHE A 497 -15.39 30.99 -8.79
CA PHE A 497 -15.94 31.34 -10.11
C PHE A 497 -15.94 32.84 -10.40
N VAL A 498 -15.39 33.66 -9.50
CA VAL A 498 -15.31 35.12 -9.68
C VAL A 498 -14.09 35.49 -10.55
N LEU A 499 -14.36 36.06 -11.72
CA LEU A 499 -13.35 36.61 -12.65
C LEU A 499 -13.23 38.13 -12.52
N ASP A 500 -13.24 38.64 -11.29
CA ASP A 500 -13.22 40.08 -11.02
C ASP A 500 -11.80 40.65 -11.08
N PRO A 501 -11.56 41.68 -11.90
CA PRO A 501 -10.29 42.39 -11.89
C PRO A 501 -9.98 43.00 -10.51
N PRO A 502 -8.71 43.08 -10.12
CA PRO A 502 -8.32 43.69 -8.86
C PRO A 502 -8.75 45.16 -8.79
N LYS A 503 -9.08 45.63 -7.58
CA LYS A 503 -9.55 47.01 -7.34
C LYS A 503 -8.44 48.05 -7.56
N THR A 504 -7.18 47.64 -7.36
CA THR A 504 -5.98 48.48 -7.43
C THR A 504 -4.96 47.84 -8.38
N GLY A 505 -4.20 48.66 -9.12
CA GLY A 505 -3.26 48.19 -10.13
C GLY A 505 -3.90 48.00 -11.50
N GLU A 506 -3.30 47.11 -12.31
CA GLU A 506 -3.80 46.79 -13.65
C GLU A 506 -5.15 46.05 -13.54
N ARG A 507 -6.21 46.63 -14.12
CA ARG A 507 -7.59 46.10 -14.03
C ARG A 507 -7.82 44.91 -14.97
N VAL A 508 -6.96 43.91 -14.85
CA VAL A 508 -7.00 42.69 -15.64
C VAL A 508 -6.83 41.50 -14.69
N MET A 509 -7.67 40.48 -14.86
CA MET A 509 -7.52 39.19 -14.20
C MET A 509 -7.26 38.11 -15.25
N HIS A 510 -6.28 37.26 -14.99
CA HIS A 510 -6.07 36.04 -15.75
C HIS A 510 -6.47 34.83 -14.90
N ALA A 511 -7.05 33.81 -15.53
CA ALA A 511 -7.43 32.59 -14.86
C ALA A 511 -7.37 31.41 -15.83
N LEU A 512 -6.98 30.24 -15.33
CA LEU A 512 -7.29 29.00 -16.03
C LEU A 512 -8.78 28.71 -15.88
N GLY A 513 -9.41 28.17 -16.93
CA GLY A 513 -10.81 27.78 -16.91
C GLY A 513 -11.02 26.43 -17.57
N LEU A 514 -11.95 25.65 -17.01
CA LEU A 514 -12.47 24.43 -17.63
C LEU A 514 -13.80 24.74 -18.31
N VAL A 515 -13.80 24.75 -19.64
CA VAL A 515 -14.99 24.97 -20.47
C VAL A 515 -15.63 23.61 -20.78
N VAL A 516 -16.92 23.48 -20.48
CA VAL A 516 -17.73 22.26 -20.71
C VAL A 516 -18.83 22.43 -21.76
N GLY A 517 -18.99 23.64 -22.28
CA GLY A 517 -19.96 23.93 -23.33
C GLY A 517 -19.70 25.28 -23.97
N VAL A 518 -20.04 25.40 -25.25
CA VAL A 518 -19.91 26.64 -26.02
C VAL A 518 -21.18 26.85 -26.85
N ASP A 519 -21.74 28.05 -26.79
CA ASP A 519 -22.71 28.53 -27.76
C ASP A 519 -22.00 29.50 -28.72
N VAL A 520 -21.70 28.98 -29.91
CA VAL A 520 -20.98 29.72 -30.96
C VAL A 520 -21.81 30.90 -31.48
N LYS A 521 -23.15 30.80 -31.47
CA LYS A 521 -24.02 31.88 -31.99
C LYS A 521 -24.04 33.08 -31.06
N THR A 522 -24.04 32.83 -29.75
CA THR A 522 -24.11 33.90 -28.74
C THR A 522 -22.76 34.25 -28.13
N GLY A 523 -21.69 33.52 -28.45
CA GLY A 523 -20.38 33.69 -27.83
C GLY A 523 -20.36 33.34 -26.34
N LYS A 524 -21.20 32.38 -25.90
CA LYS A 524 -21.29 31.98 -24.49
C LYS A 524 -20.41 30.78 -24.19
N LEU A 525 -19.68 30.84 -23.09
CA LEU A 525 -18.82 29.77 -22.59
C LEU A 525 -19.40 29.27 -21.26
N LEU A 526 -19.66 27.97 -21.15
CA LEU A 526 -20.08 27.34 -19.90
C LEU A 526 -18.84 26.84 -19.15
N LEU A 527 -18.57 27.42 -17.98
CA LEU A 527 -17.43 27.10 -17.13
C LEU A 527 -17.84 26.13 -16.02
N GLU A 528 -17.03 25.08 -15.83
CA GLU A 528 -17.15 24.13 -14.72
C GLU A 528 -16.26 24.51 -13.52
N GLN A 529 -15.12 25.15 -13.75
CA GLN A 529 -14.20 25.59 -12.71
C GLN A 529 -13.26 26.65 -13.26
N ILE A 530 -12.77 27.56 -12.42
CA ILE A 530 -11.64 28.44 -12.74
C ILE A 530 -10.58 28.41 -11.64
N GLN A 531 -9.37 28.81 -12.00
CA GLN A 531 -8.28 29.03 -11.07
C GLN A 531 -7.58 30.35 -11.43
N PRO A 532 -7.61 31.38 -10.56
CA PRO A 532 -6.88 32.62 -10.78
C PRO A 532 -5.38 32.38 -11.00
N VAL A 533 -4.82 33.07 -11.99
CA VAL A 533 -3.37 33.09 -12.26
C VAL A 533 -2.81 34.41 -11.73
N ARG A 534 -1.76 34.32 -10.92
CA ARG A 534 -1.11 35.50 -10.36
C ARG A 534 -0.46 36.33 -11.47
N PRO A 535 -0.44 37.68 -11.39
CA PRO A 535 0.14 38.54 -12.43
C PRO A 535 1.56 38.15 -12.84
N GLU A 536 2.41 37.78 -11.89
CA GLU A 536 3.80 37.34 -12.11
C GLU A 536 3.92 36.01 -12.88
N ASP A 537 2.87 35.19 -12.86
CA ASP A 537 2.85 33.87 -13.48
C ASP A 537 2.18 33.85 -14.86
N VAL A 538 1.55 34.95 -15.28
CA VAL A 538 0.76 35.00 -16.53
C VAL A 538 1.59 34.62 -17.75
N THR A 539 2.82 35.13 -17.86
CA THR A 539 3.73 34.79 -18.97
C THR A 539 4.05 33.30 -18.98
N HIS A 540 4.39 32.74 -17.82
CA HIS A 540 4.67 31.31 -17.68
C HIS A 540 3.45 30.44 -18.01
N ALA A 541 2.24 30.85 -17.59
CA ALA A 541 1.00 30.17 -17.90
C ALA A 541 0.66 30.22 -19.40
N ARG A 542 0.92 31.35 -20.08
CA ARG A 542 0.78 31.48 -21.54
C ARG A 542 1.71 30.52 -22.25
N ASP A 543 3.00 30.54 -21.90
CA ASP A 543 3.99 29.65 -22.49
C ASP A 543 3.62 28.18 -22.30
N LEU A 544 3.23 27.84 -21.08
CA LEU A 544 2.84 26.49 -20.71
C LEU A 544 1.68 25.99 -21.56
N LEU A 545 0.58 26.75 -21.57
CA LEU A 545 -0.63 26.34 -22.27
C LEU A 545 -0.41 26.29 -23.78
N SER A 546 0.40 27.19 -24.34
CA SER A 546 0.76 27.18 -25.77
C SER A 546 1.52 25.90 -26.15
N ARG A 547 2.50 25.49 -25.34
CA ARG A 547 3.25 24.24 -25.55
C ARG A 547 2.36 23.01 -25.37
N LEU A 548 1.42 23.04 -24.44
CA LEU A 548 0.44 21.95 -24.26
C LEU A 548 -0.52 21.85 -25.46
N ILE A 549 -0.95 22.97 -26.03
CA ILE A 549 -1.73 23.00 -27.28
C ILE A 549 -0.91 22.36 -28.40
N ALA A 550 0.34 22.79 -28.60
CA ALA A 550 1.24 22.24 -29.61
C ALA A 550 1.42 20.72 -29.46
N TRP A 551 1.70 20.25 -28.23
CA TRP A 551 1.85 18.83 -27.94
C TRP A 551 0.56 18.05 -28.24
N SER A 552 -0.60 18.55 -27.79
CA SER A 552 -1.90 17.91 -28.07
C SER A 552 -2.22 17.85 -29.57
N ALA A 553 -1.77 18.84 -30.35
CA ALA A 553 -1.93 18.89 -31.79
C ALA A 553 -1.09 17.84 -32.54
N THR A 554 0.11 17.49 -32.02
CA THR A 554 0.91 16.41 -32.62
C THR A 554 0.15 15.08 -32.63
N TRP A 555 -0.65 14.83 -31.58
CA TRP A 555 -1.51 13.66 -31.53
C TRP A 555 -2.74 13.80 -32.43
N ALA A 556 -3.23 15.03 -32.63
CA ALA A 556 -4.39 15.34 -33.48
C ALA A 556 -4.14 15.03 -34.98
N ILE A 557 -2.92 15.23 -35.47
CA ILE A 557 -2.61 15.21 -36.91
C ILE A 557 -2.18 13.81 -37.40
N GLU A 558 -1.41 13.06 -36.62
CA GLU A 558 -0.74 11.83 -37.12
C GLU A 558 -1.61 10.56 -37.11
N SER A 559 -2.75 10.54 -36.40
CA SER A 559 -3.67 9.39 -36.40
C SER A 559 -4.34 9.13 -37.77
N ARG A 560 -4.36 10.11 -38.68
CA ARG A 560 -4.86 9.92 -40.06
C ARG A 560 -4.00 8.91 -40.84
N LYS A 561 -2.69 8.80 -40.57
CA LYS A 561 -1.76 7.97 -41.35
C LYS A 561 -1.74 6.49 -40.93
N HIS A 562 -2.22 6.15 -39.74
CA HIS A 562 -2.16 4.76 -39.23
C HIS A 562 -3.36 3.88 -39.60
N SER A 563 -4.25 4.34 -40.48
CA SER A 563 -5.34 3.51 -41.02
C SER A 563 -4.88 2.51 -42.10
N SER A 564 -3.59 2.48 -42.51
CA SER A 564 -3.16 1.63 -43.63
C SER A 564 -1.74 1.03 -43.58
N GLY A 565 -1.10 0.86 -42.41
CA GLY A 565 0.27 0.33 -42.38
C GLY A 565 0.61 -0.48 -41.13
N GLY A 566 0.91 -1.76 -41.31
CA GLY A 566 1.36 -2.70 -40.28
C GLY A 566 2.73 -2.35 -39.71
N GLY A 567 2.78 -1.35 -38.83
CA GLY A 567 3.88 -1.15 -37.90
C GLY A 567 3.77 -2.15 -36.74
N THR A 568 4.88 -2.78 -36.37
CA THR A 568 5.01 -3.68 -35.24
C THR A 568 4.39 -3.07 -33.98
N LYS A 569 3.26 -3.63 -33.52
CA LYS A 569 2.65 -3.29 -32.24
C LYS A 569 3.68 -3.59 -31.15
N ARG A 570 4.30 -2.58 -30.54
CA ARG A 570 5.00 -2.77 -29.26
C ARG A 570 3.99 -3.35 -28.27
N ALA A 571 4.35 -4.44 -27.59
CA ALA A 571 3.48 -5.05 -26.62
C ALA A 571 3.17 -4.03 -25.50
N ALA A 572 1.89 -3.89 -25.15
CA ALA A 572 1.43 -2.97 -24.11
C ALA A 572 2.14 -3.17 -22.75
N SER A 573 2.78 -4.34 -22.54
CA SER A 573 3.52 -4.71 -21.33
C SER A 573 4.87 -4.01 -21.14
N GLU A 574 5.49 -3.42 -22.17
CA GLU A 574 6.87 -2.90 -22.10
C GLU A 574 6.97 -1.39 -21.79
N VAL A 575 5.85 -0.68 -21.75
CA VAL A 575 5.81 0.76 -22.07
C VAL A 575 6.38 1.71 -21.00
N PRO A 576 6.19 1.52 -19.67
CA PRO A 576 6.70 2.47 -18.68
C PRO A 576 8.22 2.46 -18.51
N SER A 577 8.84 1.29 -18.64
CA SER A 577 10.27 1.12 -18.32
C SER A 577 11.20 1.77 -19.35
N ALA A 578 10.70 2.09 -20.54
CA ALA A 578 11.46 2.72 -21.60
C ALA A 578 11.35 4.26 -21.63
N THR A 579 10.45 4.87 -20.85
CA THR A 579 10.30 6.33 -20.80
C THR A 579 11.29 6.96 -19.84
N ARG A 580 11.71 8.20 -20.14
CA ARG A 580 12.58 8.97 -19.24
C ARG A 580 11.93 9.19 -17.88
N THR A 581 12.79 9.35 -16.87
CA THR A 581 12.34 9.52 -15.49
C THR A 581 12.29 11.00 -15.08
N CYS A 582 11.21 11.36 -14.39
CA CYS A 582 11.04 12.61 -13.67
C CYS A 582 11.70 12.49 -12.29
N ARG A 583 12.73 13.32 -12.05
CA ARG A 583 13.40 13.35 -10.73
C ARG A 583 12.58 14.11 -9.68
N ARG A 584 11.84 15.13 -10.08
CA ARG A 584 11.02 15.98 -9.20
C ARG A 584 9.56 15.91 -9.59
N LEU A 585 8.67 15.95 -8.61
CA LEU A 585 7.24 16.17 -8.85
C LEU A 585 7.04 17.51 -9.62
N SER A 586 6.01 17.55 -10.45
CA SER A 586 5.69 18.63 -11.40
C SER A 586 6.68 18.92 -12.52
N ALA A 587 7.91 18.44 -12.46
CA ALA A 587 8.90 18.61 -13.53
C ALA A 587 8.82 17.47 -14.55
N CYS A 588 8.85 17.81 -15.83
CA CYS A 588 9.16 16.85 -16.89
C CYS A 588 10.65 16.44 -16.82
N PRO A 589 11.04 15.31 -17.44
CA PRO A 589 12.45 14.95 -17.57
C PRO A 589 13.25 16.08 -18.23
N THR A 590 14.49 16.27 -17.75
CA THR A 590 15.37 17.31 -18.27
C THR A 590 15.62 17.10 -19.76
N ASP A 591 15.15 18.05 -20.57
CA ASP A 591 15.33 18.10 -22.01
C ASP A 591 15.10 19.53 -22.51
N ALA A 592 15.31 19.79 -23.79
CA ALA A 592 14.97 21.06 -24.43
C ALA A 592 13.46 21.37 -24.24
N PRO A 593 13.07 22.65 -24.13
CA PRO A 593 11.67 23.05 -24.06
C PRO A 593 10.87 22.58 -25.30
N PHE A 594 9.65 22.08 -25.10
CA PHE A 594 8.77 21.63 -26.19
C PHE A 594 8.32 22.81 -27.06
N PRO A 595 8.37 22.77 -28.41
CA PRO A 595 8.06 23.93 -29.25
C PRO A 595 6.62 24.46 -29.14
N TYR A 596 6.40 25.69 -29.61
CA TYR A 596 5.08 26.34 -29.71
C TYR A 596 4.27 25.86 -30.92
#